data_AF-A0A2X3JE96-F1
#
_entry.id   AF-A0A2X3JE96-F1
#
_cell.length_a   1.000
_cell.length_b   1.000
_cell.length_c   1.000
_cell.angle_alpha   90.00
_cell.angle_beta   90.00
_cell.angle_gamma   90.00
#
_symmetry.space_group_name_H-M   'P 1'
#
loop_
_entity.id
_entity.type
_entity.pdbx_description
1 polymer ?
#
loop_
_entity_poly.entity_id
_entity_poly.type
_entity_poly.pdbx_seq_one_letter_code
_entity_poly.pdbx_strand_id
1 'polypeptide(L)'
;MAVQKTGKERQTGVSLDWQAAEPVQIYGNVWRSNITGYGFDTQGIWTHAQGNVALSHSRSWYRSEDEPYRYTTRPSIDHSSTLSTTWRFNSENSLNARLTHRSRNNGIGADVGFNTRTTLAGNAINWRLAAFDRPYGNTSSLRNRGVSLSASFALGGEKRSGNISLGSRTDSKRQP
;
A
#
# COMPACT_ATOMS: atom_id res chain seq x y z
N MET A 1 20.62 -9.93 -10.27
CA MET A 1 20.05 -11.29 -10.47
C MET A 1 20.07 -12.00 -9.13
N ALA A 2 18.93 -12.54 -8.70
CA ALA A 2 18.82 -13.26 -7.44
C ALA A 2 18.23 -14.65 -7.67
N VAL A 3 18.82 -15.66 -7.03
CA VAL A 3 18.33 -17.05 -7.05
C VAL A 3 18.09 -17.44 -5.62
N GLN A 4 16.86 -17.80 -5.29
CA GLN A 4 16.49 -18.27 -3.96
C GLN A 4 15.83 -19.65 -4.08
N LYS A 5 16.23 -20.57 -3.19
CA LYS A 5 15.66 -21.91 -3.06
C LYS A 5 15.10 -22.06 -1.65
N THR A 6 13.78 -22.24 -1.54
CA THR A 6 13.09 -22.48 -0.28
C THR A 6 12.34 -23.82 -0.39
N GLY A 7 12.87 -24.87 0.25
CA GLY A 7 12.28 -26.21 0.16
C GLY A 7 12.28 -26.78 -1.28
N LYS A 8 11.09 -27.13 -1.79
CA LYS A 8 10.88 -27.57 -3.19
C LYS A 8 10.69 -26.39 -4.17
N GLU A 9 10.54 -25.16 -3.66
CA GLU A 9 10.37 -23.98 -4.48
C GLU A 9 11.73 -23.45 -4.95
N ARG A 10 11.87 -23.29 -6.27
CA ARG A 10 12.99 -22.59 -6.88
C ARG A 10 12.45 -21.32 -7.52
N GLN A 11 12.92 -20.17 -7.05
CA GLN A 11 12.59 -18.87 -7.60
C GLN A 11 13.83 -18.22 -8.20
N THR A 12 13.69 -17.64 -9.39
CA THR A 12 14.73 -16.88 -10.07
C THR A 12 14.16 -15.53 -10.46
N GLY A 13 14.87 -14.46 -10.13
CA GLY A 13 14.43 -13.09 -10.37
C GLY A 13 15.52 -12.21 -10.95
N VAL A 14 15.10 -11.27 -11.78
CA VAL A 14 15.93 -10.20 -12.34
C VAL A 14 15.25 -8.89 -11.98
N SER A 15 15.97 -8.06 -11.23
CA SER A 15 15.58 -6.69 -10.93
C SER A 15 16.45 -5.70 -11.71
N LEU A 16 15.86 -4.58 -12.05
CA LEU A 16 16.46 -3.42 -12.68
C LEU A 16 16.05 -2.18 -11.88
N ASP A 17 17.04 -1.38 -11.54
CA ASP A 17 16.86 -0.06 -10.95
C ASP A 17 17.46 0.95 -11.92
N TRP A 18 16.68 1.95 -12.29
CA TRP A 18 17.09 2.98 -13.21
C TRP A 18 16.68 4.36 -12.72
N GLN A 19 17.69 5.19 -12.47
CA GLN A 19 17.50 6.62 -12.26
C GLN A 19 17.46 7.33 -13.61
N ALA A 20 16.25 7.58 -14.12
CA ALA A 20 16.05 8.22 -15.42
C ALA A 20 16.40 9.73 -15.38
N ALA A 21 16.19 10.38 -14.23
CA ALA A 21 16.59 11.74 -13.95
C ALA A 21 16.83 11.89 -12.44
N GLU A 22 17.42 13.00 -12.00
CA GLU A 22 17.59 13.28 -10.56
C GLU A 22 16.30 13.09 -9.73
N PRO A 23 15.11 13.61 -10.16
CA PRO A 23 13.87 13.41 -9.42
C PRO A 23 13.12 12.12 -9.78
N VAL A 24 13.55 11.32 -10.77
CA VAL A 24 12.77 10.17 -11.28
C VAL A 24 13.56 8.87 -11.15
N GLN A 25 13.01 7.94 -10.37
CA GLN A 25 13.53 6.59 -10.21
C GLN A 25 12.52 5.57 -10.71
N ILE A 26 12.99 4.55 -11.40
CA ILE A 26 12.17 3.48 -11.95
C ILE A 26 12.78 2.16 -11.51
N TYR A 27 11.98 1.37 -10.82
CA TYR A 27 12.29 0.02 -10.39
C TYR A 27 11.45 -0.96 -11.21
N GLY A 28 12.05 -2.07 -11.60
CA GLY A 28 11.36 -3.17 -12.24
C GLY A 28 11.95 -4.49 -11.75
N ASN A 29 11.11 -5.48 -11.52
CA ASN A 29 11.56 -6.82 -11.21
C ASN A 29 10.67 -7.84 -11.88
N VAL A 30 11.29 -8.90 -12.40
CA VAL A 30 10.63 -10.02 -13.04
C VAL A 30 11.10 -11.27 -12.35
N TRP A 31 10.18 -12.14 -11.97
CA TRP A 31 10.50 -13.36 -11.26
C TRP A 31 9.73 -14.55 -11.81
N ARG A 32 10.31 -15.72 -11.62
CA ARG A 32 9.73 -17.01 -11.98
C ARG A 32 9.95 -17.99 -10.84
N SER A 33 8.88 -18.61 -10.38
CA SER A 33 8.84 -19.72 -9.45
C SER A 33 8.27 -20.96 -10.14
N ASN A 34 8.79 -22.14 -9.76
CA ASN A 34 8.28 -23.41 -10.28
C ASN A 34 6.96 -23.84 -9.64
N ILE A 35 6.56 -23.23 -8.51
CA ILE A 35 5.33 -23.57 -7.78
C ILE A 35 4.28 -22.47 -7.97
N THR A 36 4.65 -21.21 -7.69
CA THR A 36 3.70 -20.08 -7.70
C THR A 36 3.51 -19.44 -9.08
N GLY A 37 4.32 -19.79 -10.08
CA GLY A 37 4.23 -19.26 -11.45
C GLY A 37 5.20 -18.12 -11.70
N TYR A 38 4.85 -17.14 -12.53
CA TYR A 38 5.74 -16.02 -12.85
C TYR A 38 5.02 -14.69 -12.67
N GLY A 39 5.80 -13.62 -12.53
CA GLY A 39 5.25 -12.29 -12.36
C GLY A 39 6.28 -11.22 -12.61
N PHE A 40 5.78 -10.00 -12.66
CA PHE A 40 6.61 -8.81 -12.67
C PHE A 40 5.99 -7.74 -11.77
N ASP A 41 6.86 -6.85 -11.31
CA ASP A 41 6.52 -5.64 -10.60
C ASP A 41 7.31 -4.49 -11.21
N THR A 42 6.65 -3.34 -11.33
CA THR A 42 7.26 -2.09 -11.77
C THR A 42 6.82 -0.98 -10.84
N GLN A 43 7.72 -0.04 -10.54
CA GLN A 43 7.46 1.12 -9.72
C GLN A 43 8.22 2.33 -10.26
N GLY A 44 7.49 3.38 -10.61
CA GLY A 44 8.06 4.70 -10.86
C GLY A 44 7.86 5.58 -9.63
N ILE A 45 8.91 6.29 -9.22
CA ILE A 45 8.88 7.29 -8.15
C ILE A 45 9.37 8.60 -8.74
N TRP A 46 8.55 9.63 -8.61
CA TRP A 46 8.90 11.00 -8.91
C TRP A 46 8.95 11.81 -7.62
N THR A 47 10.11 12.37 -7.31
CA THR A 47 10.36 13.19 -6.12
C THR A 47 10.45 14.66 -6.51
N HIS A 48 9.75 15.52 -5.78
CA HIS A 48 9.81 16.97 -5.95
C HIS A 48 10.07 17.64 -4.59
N ALA A 49 10.31 18.95 -4.57
CA ALA A 49 10.68 19.67 -3.35
C ALA A 49 9.66 19.51 -2.19
N GLN A 50 8.38 19.35 -2.53
CA GLN A 50 7.29 19.21 -1.58
C GLN A 50 6.90 17.75 -1.33
N GLY A 51 7.58 16.75 -1.88
CA GLY A 51 7.24 15.35 -1.61
C GLY A 51 7.52 14.39 -2.75
N ASN A 52 6.62 13.42 -2.94
CA ASN A 52 6.79 12.40 -3.96
C ASN A 52 5.46 11.84 -4.47
N VAL A 53 5.50 11.32 -5.68
CA VAL A 53 4.45 10.53 -6.30
C VAL A 53 5.07 9.20 -6.71
N ALA A 54 4.46 8.10 -6.31
CA ALA A 54 4.89 6.77 -6.69
C ALA A 54 3.73 6.03 -7.35
N LEU A 55 3.98 5.44 -8.51
CA LEU A 55 3.08 4.56 -9.22
C LEU A 55 3.72 3.19 -9.29
N SER A 56 3.03 2.16 -8.80
CA SER A 56 3.48 0.78 -8.92
C SER A 56 2.42 -0.08 -9.58
N HIS A 57 2.86 -0.99 -10.44
CA HIS A 57 2.02 -2.01 -11.04
C HIS A 57 2.69 -3.37 -10.86
N SER A 58 1.93 -4.36 -10.43
CA SER A 58 2.39 -5.74 -10.37
C SER A 58 1.40 -6.65 -11.07
N ARG A 59 1.92 -7.68 -11.71
CA ARG A 59 1.12 -8.70 -12.38
C ARG A 59 1.77 -10.05 -12.16
N SER A 60 0.95 -11.02 -11.78
CA SER A 60 1.37 -12.38 -11.47
C SER A 60 0.39 -13.37 -12.09
N TRP A 61 0.94 -14.42 -12.66
CA TRP A 61 0.21 -15.53 -13.25
C TRP A 61 0.42 -16.76 -12.38
N TYR A 62 -0.63 -17.15 -11.66
CA TYR A 62 -0.62 -18.31 -10.78
C TYR A 62 -1.20 -19.53 -11.50
N ARG A 63 -0.64 -20.70 -11.21
CA ARG A 63 -1.32 -21.98 -11.47
C ARG A 63 -2.11 -22.32 -10.21
N SER A 64 -3.44 -22.34 -10.31
CA SER A 64 -4.28 -22.80 -9.20
C SER A 64 -4.21 -24.33 -9.15
N GLU A 65 -3.47 -24.90 -8.20
CA GLU A 65 -3.44 -26.36 -7.98
C GLU A 65 -4.54 -26.86 -7.02
N ASP A 66 -5.30 -25.95 -6.39
CA ASP A 66 -6.16 -26.28 -5.22
C ASP A 66 -7.66 -26.50 -5.50
N GLU A 67 -8.10 -26.69 -6.76
CA GLU A 67 -9.51 -27.04 -7.04
C GLU A 67 -9.63 -28.46 -7.62
N PRO A 68 -9.88 -29.50 -6.79
CA PRO A 68 -9.82 -30.90 -7.20
C PRO A 68 -10.87 -31.33 -8.25
N TYR A 69 -11.79 -30.45 -8.65
CA TYR A 69 -12.85 -30.75 -9.61
C TYR A 69 -12.99 -29.75 -10.77
N ARG A 70 -12.07 -28.78 -10.92
CA ARG A 70 -12.08 -27.86 -12.06
C ARG A 70 -10.68 -27.72 -12.65
N TYR A 71 -10.39 -28.56 -13.64
CA TYR A 71 -9.30 -28.33 -14.59
C TYR A 71 -9.61 -27.07 -15.41
N THR A 72 -9.33 -25.89 -14.85
CA THR A 72 -9.24 -24.67 -15.65
C THR A 72 -7.82 -24.57 -16.16
N THR A 73 -7.60 -24.96 -17.42
CA THR A 73 -6.29 -24.93 -18.11
C THR A 73 -5.69 -23.51 -18.26
N ARG A 74 -6.34 -22.48 -17.72
CA ARG A 74 -5.94 -21.08 -17.86
C ARG A 74 -5.32 -20.57 -16.55
N PRO A 75 -4.09 -20.04 -16.59
CA PRO A 75 -3.45 -19.46 -15.41
C PRO A 75 -4.30 -18.30 -14.86
N SER A 76 -4.51 -18.29 -13.54
CA SER A 76 -5.21 -17.20 -12.86
C SER A 76 -4.32 -15.96 -12.84
N ILE A 77 -4.82 -14.85 -13.38
CA ILE A 77 -4.08 -13.59 -13.48
C ILE A 77 -4.49 -12.67 -12.32
N ASP A 78 -3.56 -12.38 -11.42
CA ASP A 78 -3.71 -11.31 -10.44
C ASP A 78 -2.89 -10.11 -10.90
N HIS A 79 -3.48 -8.93 -10.89
CA HIS A 79 -2.73 -7.69 -11.10
C HIS A 79 -3.17 -6.64 -10.08
N SER A 80 -2.21 -5.86 -9.62
CA SER A 80 -2.46 -4.76 -8.70
C SER A 80 -1.77 -3.49 -9.19
N SER A 81 -2.48 -2.38 -9.09
CA SER A 81 -1.95 -1.05 -9.38
C SER A 81 -2.09 -0.22 -8.11
N THR A 82 -1.04 0.50 -7.73
CA THR A 82 -1.06 1.43 -6.61
C THR A 82 -0.52 2.77 -7.07
N LEU A 83 -1.24 3.84 -6.78
CA LEU A 83 -0.77 5.21 -6.91
C LEU A 83 -0.71 5.82 -5.52
N SER A 84 0.44 6.26 -5.06
CA SER A 84 0.60 6.95 -3.79
C SER A 84 1.28 8.29 -3.99
N THR A 85 0.85 9.28 -3.23
CA THR A 85 1.47 10.60 -3.19
C THR A 85 1.65 11.06 -1.76
N THR A 86 2.76 11.73 -1.52
CA THR A 86 3.04 12.45 -0.28
C THR A 86 3.27 13.90 -0.64
N TRP A 87 2.52 14.81 -0.04
CA TRP A 87 2.67 16.25 -0.20
C TRP A 87 2.95 16.88 1.16
N ARG A 88 4.06 17.59 1.28
CA ARG A 88 4.48 18.39 2.43
C ARG A 88 4.20 19.84 2.09
N PHE A 89 3.17 20.40 2.72
CA PHE A 89 2.85 21.81 2.54
C PHE A 89 3.89 22.69 3.23
N ASN A 90 4.35 22.27 4.40
CA ASN A 90 5.43 22.89 5.17
C ASN A 90 6.06 21.86 6.13
N SER A 91 6.89 22.31 7.06
CA SER A 91 7.53 21.46 8.08
C SER A 91 6.56 20.82 9.06
N GLU A 92 5.32 21.31 9.14
CA GLU A 92 4.33 20.90 10.13
C GLU A 92 3.21 20.08 9.51
N ASN A 93 2.86 20.36 8.25
CA ASN A 93 1.66 19.83 7.59
C ASN A 93 2.05 18.95 6.40
N SER A 94 1.52 17.73 6.39
CA SER A 94 1.69 16.80 5.28
C SER A 94 0.41 16.03 4.99
N LEU A 95 0.18 15.76 3.71
CA LEU A 95 -0.88 14.92 3.19
C LEU A 95 -0.25 13.68 2.56
N ASN A 96 -0.81 12.52 2.86
CA ASN A 96 -0.52 11.28 2.18
C ASN A 96 -1.81 10.76 1.54
N ALA A 97 -1.77 10.38 0.27
CA ALA A 97 -2.89 9.74 -0.40
C ALA A 97 -2.39 8.47 -1.10
N ARG A 98 -3.21 7.43 -1.11
CA ARG A 98 -2.91 6.17 -1.79
C ARG A 98 -4.18 5.60 -2.38
N LEU A 99 -4.12 5.27 -3.65
CA LEU A 99 -5.14 4.54 -4.39
C LEU A 99 -4.57 3.17 -4.75
N THR A 100 -5.39 2.14 -4.63
CA THR A 100 -5.04 0.75 -4.94
C THR A 100 -6.15 0.15 -5.78
N HIS A 101 -5.79 -0.64 -6.77
CA HIS A 101 -6.73 -1.41 -7.57
C HIS A 101 -6.18 -2.83 -7.67
N ARG A 102 -7.01 -3.84 -7.42
CA ARG A 102 -6.61 -5.24 -7.50
C ARG A 102 -7.64 -6.05 -8.26
N SER A 103 -7.19 -6.86 -9.20
CA SER A 103 -8.08 -7.64 -10.07
C SER A 103 -8.92 -8.66 -9.30
N ARG A 104 -8.35 -9.31 -8.28
CA ARG A 104 -9.03 -10.34 -7.48
C ARG A 104 -10.32 -9.86 -6.78
N ASN A 105 -10.37 -8.59 -6.38
CA ASN A 105 -11.54 -8.01 -5.71
C ASN A 105 -12.30 -7.02 -6.62
N ASN A 106 -11.81 -6.83 -7.86
CA ASN A 106 -12.29 -5.90 -8.87
C ASN A 106 -12.76 -4.55 -8.30
N GLY A 107 -11.92 -3.95 -7.45
CA GLY A 107 -12.30 -2.79 -6.66
C GLY A 107 -11.15 -1.84 -6.42
N ILE A 108 -11.48 -0.55 -6.35
CA ILE A 108 -10.56 0.53 -6.01
C ILE A 108 -10.63 0.77 -4.50
N GLY A 109 -9.48 0.70 -3.84
CA GLY A 109 -9.28 1.14 -2.47
C GLY A 109 -8.57 2.48 -2.43
N ALA A 110 -9.01 3.35 -1.52
CA ALA A 110 -8.45 4.66 -1.30
C ALA A 110 -8.08 4.84 0.18
N ASP A 111 -6.96 5.50 0.42
CA ASP A 111 -6.44 5.86 1.73
C ASP A 111 -5.98 7.30 1.66
N VAL A 112 -6.39 8.12 2.63
CA VAL A 112 -5.88 9.47 2.78
C VAL A 112 -5.49 9.70 4.24
N GLY A 113 -4.42 10.45 4.45
CA GLY A 113 -3.97 10.84 5.77
C GLY A 113 -3.44 12.26 5.73
N PHE A 114 -3.76 13.02 6.76
CA PHE A 114 -3.25 14.37 6.98
C PHE A 114 -2.59 14.39 8.34
N ASN A 115 -1.34 14.85 8.39
CA ASN A 115 -0.58 15.04 9.60
C ASN A 115 -0.32 16.53 9.79
N THR A 116 -0.54 17.03 10.99
CA THR A 116 -0.23 18.41 11.37
C THR A 116 0.43 18.45 12.74
N ARG A 117 1.47 19.27 12.88
CA ARG A 117 2.13 19.53 14.16
C ARG A 117 1.67 20.89 14.68
N THR A 118 1.19 20.92 15.91
CA THR A 118 0.77 22.14 16.62
C THR A 118 1.46 22.24 17.97
N THR A 119 1.69 23.44 18.47
CA THR A 119 2.19 23.64 19.84
C THR A 119 1.04 24.06 20.74
N LEU A 120 0.78 23.30 21.80
CA LEU A 120 -0.27 23.60 22.79
C LEU A 120 0.36 23.66 24.19
N ALA A 121 0.18 24.78 24.89
CA ALA A 121 0.77 25.02 26.21
C ALA A 121 2.29 24.73 26.28
N GLY A 122 3.03 25.09 25.22
CA GLY A 122 4.48 24.86 25.10
C GLY A 122 4.88 23.44 24.69
N ASN A 123 3.93 22.51 24.54
CA ASN A 123 4.19 21.13 24.15
C ASN A 123 3.84 20.90 22.68
N ALA A 124 4.74 20.23 21.95
CA ALA A 124 4.48 19.83 20.58
C ALA A 124 3.51 18.63 20.56
N ILE A 125 2.40 18.81 19.85
CA ILE A 125 1.40 17.78 19.58
C ILE A 125 1.39 17.50 18.08
N ASN A 126 1.47 16.23 17.72
CA ASN A 126 1.35 15.76 16.35
C ASN A 126 0.00 15.06 16.17
N TRP A 127 -0.85 15.68 15.35
CA TRP A 127 -2.17 15.18 15.00
C TRP A 127 -2.10 14.43 13.67
N ARG A 128 -2.80 13.31 13.59
CA ARG A 128 -2.97 12.53 12.37
C ARG A 128 -4.43 12.19 12.20
N LEU A 129 -5.03 12.72 11.14
CA LEU A 129 -6.33 12.32 10.64
C LEU A 129 -6.10 11.35 9.47
N ALA A 130 -6.75 10.20 9.48
CA ALA A 130 -6.69 9.25 8.37
C ALA A 130 -8.08 8.72 8.06
N ALA A 131 -8.39 8.60 6.77
CA ALA A 131 -9.60 7.97 6.28
C ALA A 131 -9.24 6.94 5.23
N PHE A 132 -10.02 5.88 5.15
CA PHE A 132 -9.83 4.82 4.18
C PHE A 132 -11.16 4.26 3.70
N ASP A 133 -11.18 3.82 2.45
CA ASP A 133 -12.28 3.10 1.83
C ASP A 133 -11.68 2.03 0.91
N ARG A 134 -11.73 0.76 1.32
CA ARG A 134 -11.11 -0.35 0.59
C ARG A 134 -12.15 -1.43 0.29
N PRO A 135 -12.04 -2.14 -0.86
CA PRO A 135 -12.86 -3.32 -1.14
C PRO A 135 -12.64 -4.39 -0.06
N TYR A 136 -13.70 -5.08 0.34
CA TYR A 136 -13.66 -6.13 1.35
C TYR A 136 -14.13 -7.47 0.77
N GLY A 137 -13.38 -8.54 0.95
CA GLY A 137 -13.71 -9.86 0.37
C GLY A 137 -13.53 -9.95 -1.15
N ASN A 138 -14.04 -11.03 -1.75
CA ASN A 138 -13.86 -11.36 -3.17
C ASN A 138 -14.87 -10.67 -4.11
N THR A 139 -15.78 -9.85 -3.57
CA THR A 139 -16.81 -9.14 -4.33
C THR A 139 -16.67 -7.63 -4.11
N SER A 140 -16.80 -6.82 -5.16
CA SER A 140 -16.62 -5.37 -5.11
C SER A 140 -17.69 -4.60 -4.31
N SER A 141 -18.76 -5.27 -3.87
CA SER A 141 -19.91 -4.65 -3.19
C SER A 141 -19.71 -4.45 -1.69
N LEU A 142 -18.87 -5.26 -1.04
CA LEU A 142 -18.54 -5.09 0.38
C LEU A 142 -17.34 -4.16 0.49
N ARG A 143 -17.40 -3.20 1.41
CA ARG A 143 -16.35 -2.20 1.59
C ARG A 143 -16.04 -2.06 3.06
N ASN A 144 -14.74 -1.95 3.35
CA ASN A 144 -14.22 -1.64 4.66
C ASN A 144 -13.82 -0.16 4.66
N ARG A 145 -14.56 0.63 5.42
CA ARG A 145 -14.44 2.09 5.47
C ARG A 145 -14.17 2.53 6.90
N GLY A 146 -13.38 3.58 7.06
CA GLY A 146 -13.18 4.11 8.38
C GLY A 146 -12.45 5.44 8.39
N VAL A 147 -12.54 6.11 9.53
CA VAL A 147 -11.84 7.35 9.83
C VAL A 147 -11.21 7.20 11.21
N SER A 148 -10.00 7.72 11.37
CA SER A 148 -9.28 7.74 12.64
C SER A 148 -8.60 9.08 12.85
N LEU A 149 -8.70 9.61 14.06
CA LEU A 149 -7.94 10.75 14.54
C LEU A 149 -7.00 10.26 15.65
N SER A 150 -5.72 10.59 15.54
CA SER A 150 -4.72 10.29 16.55
C SER A 150 -3.92 11.53 16.90
N ALA A 151 -3.55 11.65 18.16
CA ALA A 151 -2.76 12.73 18.71
C ALA A 151 -1.61 12.13 19.51
N SER A 152 -0.39 12.52 19.18
CA SER A 152 0.82 12.09 19.87
C SER A 152 1.54 13.31 20.43
N PHE A 153 1.95 13.28 21.69
CA PHE A 153 2.57 14.41 22.37
C PHE A 153 3.64 13.95 23.35
N ALA A 154 4.66 14.78 23.54
CA ALA A 154 5.66 14.57 24.58
C ALA A 154 5.15 15.14 25.91
N LEU A 155 5.32 14.40 26.99
CA LEU A 155 5.09 14.85 28.36
C LEU A 155 6.44 15.36 28.89
N GLY A 156 6.54 16.66 29.13
CA GLY A 156 7.78 17.32 29.52
C GLY A 156 8.47 16.66 30.72
N GLY A 157 9.78 16.40 30.59
CA GLY A 157 10.66 16.02 31.70
C GLY A 157 11.46 14.72 31.52
N GLU A 158 10.93 13.66 30.88
CA GLU A 158 11.61 12.35 30.92
C GLU A 158 11.29 11.43 29.72
N LYS A 159 11.51 11.82 28.46
CA LYS A 159 11.26 10.91 27.29
C LYS A 159 9.88 10.21 27.29
N ARG A 160 8.88 10.74 28.02
CA ARG A 160 7.54 10.15 28.15
C ARG A 160 6.70 10.71 27.00
N SER A 161 6.01 9.83 26.29
CA SER A 161 5.13 10.21 25.19
C SER A 161 3.74 9.62 25.43
N GLY A 162 2.71 10.43 25.20
CA GLY A 162 1.32 9.99 25.17
C GLY A 162 0.84 9.84 23.72
N ASN A 163 -0.03 8.86 23.47
CA ASN A 163 -0.76 8.75 22.23
C ASN A 163 -2.24 8.48 22.53
N ILE A 164 -3.11 9.28 21.96
CA ILE A 164 -4.57 9.13 22.04
C ILE A 164 -5.07 8.90 20.63
N SER A 165 -5.88 7.87 20.41
CA SER A 165 -6.48 7.61 19.11
C SER A 165 -7.96 7.28 19.24
N LEU A 166 -8.76 7.88 18.38
CA LEU A 166 -10.20 7.66 18.24
C LEU A 166 -10.46 7.29 16.79
N GLY A 167 -11.28 6.28 16.53
CA GLY A 167 -11.59 5.90 15.16
C GLY A 167 -12.90 5.13 15.05
N SER A 168 -13.53 5.28 13.89
CA SER A 168 -14.72 4.54 13.50
C SER A 168 -14.40 3.68 12.29
N ARG A 169 -14.95 2.47 12.29
CA ARG A 169 -14.86 1.53 11.17
C ARG A 169 -16.27 1.03 10.88
N THR A 170 -16.64 1.02 9.61
CA THR A 170 -17.90 0.47 9.13
C THR A 170 -17.59 -0.56 8.06
N ASP A 171 -17.96 -1.80 8.35
CA ASP A 171 -17.95 -2.89 7.39
C ASP A 171 -19.38 -3.04 6.87
N SER A 172 -19.61 -2.74 5.59
CA SER A 172 -20.93 -2.96 5.00
C SER A 172 -21.12 -4.46 4.71
N LYS A 173 -21.54 -5.25 5.71
CA LYS A 173 -22.23 -6.53 5.45
C LYS A 173 -23.63 -6.20 4.96
N ARG A 174 -23.95 -6.54 3.71
CA ARG A 174 -25.35 -6.60 3.27
C ARG A 174 -25.98 -7.78 4.01
N GLN A 175 -26.80 -7.52 5.02
CA GLN A 175 -27.66 -8.56 5.61
C GLN A 175 -28.67 -9.03 4.55
N PRO A 176 -28.99 -10.34 4.51
CA PRO A 176 -29.90 -10.94 3.54
C PRO A 176 -31.32 -10.40 3.65
#